data_AF-A0A353DVF7-F1
#
_entry.id   AF-A0A353DVF7-F1
#
_cell.length_a   1.000
_cell.length_b   1.000
_cell.length_c   1.000
_cell.angle_alpha   90.00
_cell.angle_beta   90.00
_cell.angle_gamma   90.00
#
_symmetry.space_group_name_H-M   'P 1'
#
loop_
_entity.id
_entity.type
_entity.pdbx_description
1 polymer ?
#
loop_
_entity_poly.entity_id
_entity_poly.type
_entity_poly.pdbx_seq_one_letter_code
_entity_poly.pdbx_strand_id
1 'polypeptide(L)' 'MSLRPITIVGGGISGLSLGIDLQLKGLPVHLFEAGDYPRHRVCGEFLSGQGYRQLQEWGLAKSFLAAGAV' A
#
# COMPACT_ATOMS: atom_id res chain seq x y z
N MET A 1 -13.50 21.49 12.18
CA MET A 1 -13.09 21.73 10.77
C MET A 1 -12.99 20.38 10.08
N SER A 2 -13.59 20.21 8.89
CA SER A 2 -13.46 18.95 8.14
C SER A 2 -12.07 18.85 7.52
N LEU A 3 -11.43 17.68 7.63
CA LEU A 3 -10.13 17.43 7.01
C LEU A 3 -10.31 17.27 5.49
N ARG A 4 -9.44 17.93 4.70
CA ARG A 4 -9.45 17.77 3.24
C ARG A 4 -8.78 16.44 2.87
N PRO A 5 -9.41 15.61 2.02
CA PRO A 5 -8.79 14.38 1.53
C PRO A 5 -7.49 14.64 0.77
N ILE A 6 -6.47 13.82 1.04
CA ILE A 6 -5.23 13.78 0.26
C ILE A 6 -5.51 12.94 -0.99
N THR A 7 -5.23 13.50 -2.17
CA THR A 7 -5.38 12.78 -3.44
C THR A 7 -4.05 12.19 -3.88
N ILE A 8 -4.01 10.88 -4.06
CA ILE A 8 -2.85 10.12 -4.57
C ILE A 8 -3.18 9.67 -5.99
N VAL A 9 -2.30 10.01 -6.94
CA VAL A 9 -2.41 9.57 -8.34
C VAL A 9 -1.34 8.50 -8.59
N GLY A 10 -1.79 7.29 -8.91
CA GLY A 10 -0.96 6.10 -9.10
C GLY A 10 -1.05 5.14 -7.91
N GLY A 11 -1.57 3.94 -8.17
CA GLY A 11 -1.64 2.81 -7.24
C GLY A 11 -0.48 1.83 -7.44
N GLY A 12 0.74 2.35 -7.57
CA GLY A 12 1.94 1.52 -7.43
C GLY A 12 2.19 1.13 -5.96
N ILE A 13 3.31 0.45 -5.69
CA ILE A 13 3.71 0.10 -4.31
C ILE A 13 3.79 1.36 -3.44
N SER A 14 4.39 2.44 -3.93
CA SER A 14 4.51 3.71 -3.19
C SER A 14 3.16 4.36 -2.90
N GLY A 15 2.28 4.45 -3.89
CA GLY A 15 0.95 5.07 -3.73
C GLY A 15 0.06 4.29 -2.78
N LEU A 16 0.01 2.96 -2.92
CA LEU A 16 -0.74 2.09 -2.00
C LEU A 16 -0.16 2.14 -0.59
N SER A 17 1.17 2.09 -0.43
CA SER A 17 1.84 2.20 0.87
C SER A 17 1.52 3.52 1.57
N LEU A 18 1.60 4.64 0.85
CA LEU A 18 1.27 5.96 1.39
C LEU A 18 -0.21 6.05 1.76
N GLY A 19 -1.11 5.52 0.91
CA GLY A 19 -2.54 5.52 1.18
C GLY A 19 -2.90 4.76 2.46
N ILE A 20 -2.31 3.56 2.64
CA ILE A 20 -2.50 2.74 3.85
C ILE A 20 -2.00 3.49 5.09
N ASP A 21 -0.78 4.01 5.06
CA ASP A 21 -0.17 4.70 6.21
C ASP A 21 -0.98 5.95 6.63
N LEU A 22 -1.41 6.77 5.66
CA LEU A 22 -2.25 7.93 5.91
C LEU A 22 -3.63 7.54 6.48
N GLN A 23 -4.24 6.49 5.94
CA GLN A 23 -5.53 6.01 6.41
C GLN A 23 -5.44 5.46 7.85
N LEU A 24 -4.38 4.73 8.18
CA LEU A 24 -4.11 4.25 9.54
C LEU A 24 -3.88 5.40 10.54
N LYS A 25 -3.36 6.54 10.06
CA LYS A 25 -3.22 7.79 10.83
C LYS A 25 -4.52 8.61 10.93
N GLY A 26 -5.63 8.11 10.39
CA GLY A 26 -6.93 8.78 10.42
C GLY A 26 -7.08 9.95 9.45
N LEU A 27 -6.21 10.03 8.43
CA LEU A 27 -6.28 11.07 7.40
C LEU A 27 -7.15 10.59 6.22
N PRO A 28 -8.07 11.42 5.71
CA PRO A 28 -8.87 11.05 4.55
C PRO A 28 -7.99 10.99 3.29
N VAL A 29 -8.14 9.94 2.49
CA VAL A 29 -7.35 9.70 1.27
C VAL A 29 -8.26 9.27 0.12
N HIS A 30 -8.01 9.82 -1.07
CA HIS A 30 -8.50 9.28 -2.34
C HIS A 30 -7.31 8.78 -3.15
N LEU A 31 -7.36 7.55 -3.65
CA LEU A 31 -6.34 6.98 -4.52
C LEU A 31 -6.96 6.67 -5.88
N PHE A 32 -6.30 7.11 -6.95
CA PHE A 32 -6.70 6.85 -8.33
C PHE A 32 -5.59 6.08 -9.03
N GLU A 33 -5.93 4.93 -9.62
CA GLU A 33 -5.04 4.14 -10.47
C GLU A 33 -5.68 4.02 -11.86
N ALA A 34 -4.85 4.19 -12.90
CA ALA A 34 -5.33 4.24 -14.28
C ALA A 34 -5.62 2.86 -14.89
N GLY A 35 -5.11 1.77 -14.31
CA GLY A 35 -5.41 0.43 -14.83
C GLY A 35 -5.80 -0.57 -13.75
N ASP A 36 -6.11 -1.77 -14.19
CA ASP A 36 -6.78 -2.76 -13.33
C ASP A 36 -5.81 -3.61 -12.51
N TYR A 37 -6.28 -4.29 -11.47
CA TYR A 37 -5.50 -5.30 -10.73
C TYR A 37 -6.11 -6.69 -10.89
N PRO A 38 -5.31 -7.77 -10.84
CA PRO A 38 -3.84 -7.78 -10.77
C PRO A 38 -3.20 -7.46 -12.13
N ARG A 39 -1.99 -6.88 -12.11
CA ARG A 39 -1.19 -6.65 -13.32
C ARG A 39 0.22 -7.20 -13.13
N HIS A 40 0.71 -7.89 -14.17
CA HIS A 40 2.07 -8.39 -14.21
C HIS A 40 3.07 -7.22 -14.22
N ARG A 41 4.10 -7.28 -13.38
CA ARG A 41 5.23 -6.35 -13.38
C ARG A 41 6.52 -7.15 -13.40
N VAL A 42 7.52 -6.63 -14.08
CA VAL A 42 8.84 -7.27 -14.24
C VAL A 42 9.81 -6.93 -13.10
N CYS A 43 9.37 -6.19 -12.10
CA CYS A 43 10.19 -5.76 -10.98
C CYS A 43 9.35 -5.75 -9.69
N GLY A 44 10.04 -5.85 -8.55
CA GLY A 44 9.43 -5.84 -7.22
C GLY A 44 9.27 -7.22 -6.62
N GLU A 45 10.07 -8.21 -7.04
CA GLU A 45 10.02 -9.58 -6.51
C GLU A 45 10.62 -9.72 -5.10
N PHE A 46 11.33 -8.70 -4.62
CA PHE A 46 11.98 -8.73 -3.30
C PHE A 46 11.37 -7.69 -2.35
N LEU A 47 10.96 -8.16 -1.18
CA LEU A 47 10.60 -7.33 -0.03
C LEU A 47 11.71 -7.39 1.02
N SER A 48 12.27 -6.23 1.38
CA SER A 48 13.29 -6.16 2.42
C SER A 48 12.70 -6.46 3.81
N GLY A 49 13.55 -6.80 4.78
CA GLY A 49 13.12 -7.00 6.16
C GLY A 49 12.44 -5.78 6.80
N GLN A 50 12.80 -4.56 6.36
CA GLN A 50 12.09 -3.35 6.78
C GLN A 50 10.68 -3.29 6.19
N GLY A 51 10.53 -3.64 4.91
CA GLY A 51 9.21 -3.75 4.27
C GLY A 51 8.32 -4.76 4.99
N TYR A 52 8.87 -5.92 5.37
CA TYR A 52 8.10 -6.90 6.14
C TYR A 52 7.70 -6.39 7.53
N ARG A 53 8.59 -5.70 8.25
CA ARG A 53 8.26 -5.06 9.53
C ARG A 53 7.12 -4.05 9.36
N GLN A 54 7.15 -3.25 8.30
CA GLN A 54 6.08 -2.30 8.02
C GLN A 54 4.73 -3.00 7.80
N LEU A 55 4.72 -4.14 7.09
CA LEU A 55 3.51 -4.95 6.93
C LEU A 55 2.99 -5.50 8.26
N GLN A 56 3.86 -5.81 9.23
CA GLN A 56 3.43 -6.23 10.58
C GLN A 56 2.75 -5.06 11.31
N GLU A 57 3.33 -3.87 11.26
CA GLU A 57 2.76 -2.65 11.86
C GLU A 57 1.40 -2.29 11.25
N TRP A 58 1.24 -2.46 9.93
CA TRP A 58 -0.04 -2.27 9.25
C TRP A 58 -1.04 -3.43 9.43
N GLY A 59 -0.65 -4.51 10.10
CA GLY A 59 -1.51 -5.70 10.29
C GLY A 59 -1.74 -6.54 9.03
N LEU A 60 -0.94 -6.34 7.98
CA LEU A 60 -1.07 -6.98 6.67
C LEU A 60 -0.14 -8.18 6.46
N ALA A 61 0.81 -8.42 7.37
CA ALA A 61 1.81 -9.48 7.22
C ALA A 61 1.22 -10.87 6.93
N LYS A 62 0.09 -11.23 7.56
CA LYS A 62 -0.57 -12.53 7.33
C LYS A 62 -1.08 -12.68 5.91
N SER A 63 -1.66 -11.63 5.34
CA SER A 63 -2.18 -11.64 3.97
C SER A 63 -1.05 -11.77 2.94
N PHE A 64 0.09 -11.13 3.19
CA PHE A 64 1.26 -11.23 2.32
C PHE A 64 1.95 -12.60 2.41
N LEU A 65 2.02 -13.19 3.61
CA LEU A 65 2.51 -14.56 3.79
C LEU A 65 1.63 -15.58 3.04
N ALA A 66 0.30 -15.44 3.13
CA ALA A 66 -0.63 -16.30 2.40
C ALA A 66 -0.53 -16.14 0.87
N ALA A 67 -0.08 -14.97 0.40
CA ALA A 67 0.15 -14.70 -1.02
C ALA A 67 1.54 -15.18 -1.52
N GLY A 68 2.39 -15.73 -0.64
CA GLY A 68 3.74 -16.16 -0.98
C GLY A 68 4.73 -15.01 -1.22
N ALA A 69 4.44 -13.82 -0.70
CA ALA A 69 5.26 -12.62 -0.89
C ALA A 69 6.39 -12.45 0.15
N VAL A 70 6.39 -13.29 1.20
CA VAL A 70 7.35 -13.28 2.32
C VAL A 70 7.64 -14.70 2.74
#